data_AF-A0A940CEP5-F1
#
_entry.id   AF-A0A940CEP5-F1
#
_cell.length_a   1.000
_cell.length_b   1.000
_cell.length_c   1.000
_cell.angle_alpha   90.00
_cell.angle_beta   90.00
_cell.angle_gamma   90.00
#
_symmetry.space_group_name_H-M   'P 1'
#
loop_
_entity.id
_entity.type
_entity.pdbx_description
1 polymer ?
#
loop_
_entity_poly.entity_id
_entity_poly.type
_entity_poly.pdbx_seq_one_letter_code
_entity_poly.pdbx_strand_id
1 'polypeptide(L)'
;MDTKNDNTEFKPVERHVKATLAVLRENEATGWKRVMTVTRWGTGKYKLDIRDWNRDMTRSTKGITFSRAEAIKVRDILMILDMNLIEEYPSESRDNIPVRNTAPQDHTAPAGPADDPFMQAETAAESTETPPAPTEAPRVPAEVQAHISESGAEAEPLREAV
;
A
#
# COMPACT_ATOMS: atom_id res chain seq x y z
N MET A 1 -5.72 -40.78 -10.56
CA MET A 1 -5.10 -39.46 -10.75
C MET A 1 -5.58 -38.59 -9.60
N ASP A 2 -4.84 -38.61 -8.50
CA ASP A 2 -5.22 -37.88 -7.29
C ASP A 2 -4.88 -36.40 -7.44
N THR A 3 -5.91 -35.60 -7.68
CA THR A 3 -5.84 -34.14 -7.62
C THR A 3 -5.57 -33.73 -6.18
N LYS A 4 -4.30 -33.44 -5.87
CA LYS A 4 -3.94 -32.77 -4.61
C LYS A 4 -4.56 -31.38 -4.61
N ASN A 5 -5.61 -31.21 -3.82
CA ASN A 5 -6.14 -29.92 -3.45
C ASN A 5 -5.14 -29.30 -2.46
N ASP A 6 -4.16 -28.55 -2.95
CA ASP A 6 -3.25 -27.76 -2.12
C ASP A 6 -4.02 -26.58 -1.52
N ASN A 7 -4.82 -26.88 -0.50
CA ASN A 7 -5.44 -25.90 0.38
C ASN A 7 -4.32 -25.25 1.20
N THR A 8 -3.63 -24.31 0.57
CA THR A 8 -2.51 -23.59 1.18
C THR A 8 -3.10 -22.65 2.22
N GLU A 9 -3.07 -23.07 3.48
CA GLU A 9 -3.58 -22.31 4.62
C GLU A 9 -2.94 -20.91 4.66
N PHE A 10 -3.76 -19.87 4.48
CA PHE A 10 -3.30 -18.49 4.56
C PHE A 10 -2.98 -18.13 6.01
N LYS A 11 -1.70 -18.13 6.35
CA LYS A 11 -1.24 -17.62 7.65
C LYS A 11 -1.28 -16.09 7.63
N PRO A 12 -1.97 -15.44 8.59
CA PRO A 12 -1.96 -13.99 8.69
C PRO A 12 -0.53 -13.46 8.81
N VAL A 13 -0.21 -12.41 8.05
CA VAL A 13 1.07 -11.73 8.19
C VAL A 13 1.11 -11.05 9.55
N GLU A 14 2.04 -11.49 10.40
CA GLU A 14 2.30 -10.87 11.69
C GLU A 14 2.69 -9.39 11.50
N ARG A 15 2.28 -8.51 12.41
CA ARG A 15 2.68 -7.10 12.37
C ARG A 15 3.17 -6.62 13.72
N HIS A 16 4.09 -5.66 13.66
CA HIS A 16 4.64 -4.98 14.83
C HIS A 16 4.60 -3.47 14.61
N VAL A 17 3.83 -2.76 15.43
CA VAL A 17 3.79 -1.29 15.42
C VAL A 17 4.83 -0.79 16.41
N LYS A 18 5.87 -0.12 15.92
CA LYS A 18 6.92 0.48 16.75
C LYS A 18 6.48 1.81 17.35
N ALA A 19 5.77 2.63 16.58
CA ALA A 19 5.33 3.95 17.02
C ALA A 19 4.09 4.40 16.24
N THR A 20 3.22 5.16 16.91
CA THR A 20 2.14 5.92 16.30
C THR A 20 2.58 7.38 16.20
N LEU A 21 2.59 7.93 14.99
CA LEU A 21 3.13 9.27 14.74
C LEU A 21 2.03 10.34 14.73
N ALA A 22 0.90 10.07 14.07
CA ALA A 22 -0.21 11.02 13.97
C ALA A 22 -1.54 10.32 13.62
N VAL A 23 -2.66 10.93 13.99
CA VAL A 23 -3.99 10.61 13.49
C VAL A 23 -4.36 11.64 12.43
N LEU A 24 -4.62 11.20 11.20
CA LEU A 24 -4.92 12.05 10.04
C LEU A 24 -6.43 12.27 9.84
N ARG A 25 -7.24 11.32 10.31
CA ARG A 25 -8.70 11.36 10.24
C ARG A 25 -9.25 10.51 11.36
N GLU A 26 -10.32 10.97 11.99
CA GLU A 26 -11.09 10.18 12.94
C GLU A 26 -12.55 10.18 12.50
N ASN A 27 -13.20 9.03 12.61
CA ASN A 27 -14.63 8.88 12.41
C ASN A 27 -15.22 8.38 13.73
N GLU A 28 -15.79 9.30 14.51
CA GLU A 28 -16.34 9.02 15.83
C GLU A 28 -17.51 8.01 15.78
N ALA A 29 -18.33 8.06 14.74
CA ALA A 29 -19.48 7.16 14.58
C ALA A 29 -19.09 5.69 14.37
N THR A 30 -18.00 5.45 13.62
CA THR A 30 -17.53 4.09 13.29
C THR A 30 -16.36 3.64 14.16
N GLY A 31 -15.68 4.56 14.85
CA GLY A 31 -14.47 4.30 15.63
C GLY A 31 -13.22 3.99 14.80
N TRP A 32 -13.27 4.18 13.48
CA TRP A 32 -12.11 4.01 12.59
C TRP A 32 -11.30 5.31 12.51
N LYS A 33 -9.98 5.17 12.51
CA LYS A 33 -9.04 6.28 12.43
C LYS A 33 -7.99 6.03 11.36
N ARG A 34 -7.71 7.03 10.53
CA ARG A 34 -6.55 7.01 9.63
C ARG A 34 -5.32 7.40 10.43
N VAL A 35 -4.36 6.50 10.56
CA VAL A 35 -3.20 6.68 11.43
C VAL A 35 -1.92 6.51 10.62
N MET A 36 -0.97 7.41 10.86
CA MET A 36 0.41 7.29 10.42
C MET A 36 1.23 6.61 11.50
N THR A 37 1.91 5.52 11.14
CA THR A 37 2.64 4.64 12.07
C THR A 37 4.01 4.28 11.52
N VAL A 38 4.89 3.79 12.40
CA VAL A 38 6.09 3.04 12.01
C VAL A 38 5.81 1.57 12.26
N THR A 39 5.58 0.82 11.18
CA THR A 39 5.11 -0.57 11.24
C THR A 39 6.04 -1.49 10.48
N ARG A 40 6.27 -2.68 11.04
CA ARG A 40 6.92 -3.82 10.38
C ARG A 40 5.85 -4.85 10.07
N TRP A 41 5.85 -5.33 8.83
CA TRP A 41 5.02 -6.43 8.36
C TRP A 41 5.87 -7.69 8.20
N GLY A 42 5.45 -8.79 8.80
CA GLY A 42 6.16 -10.07 8.85
C GLY A 42 7.55 -9.93 9.44
N THR A 43 8.55 -10.45 8.73
CA THR A 43 9.99 -10.37 9.08
C THR A 43 10.70 -9.16 8.46
N GLY A 44 9.95 -8.25 7.84
CA GLY A 44 10.50 -7.10 7.14
C GLY A 44 11.14 -6.03 8.06
N LYS A 45 11.61 -4.94 7.45
CA LYS A 45 12.09 -3.76 8.19
C LYS A 45 10.92 -2.87 8.60
N TYR A 46 11.12 -2.08 9.66
CA TYR A 46 10.19 -1.01 10.02
C TYR A 46 10.13 0.04 8.92
N LYS A 47 8.92 0.44 8.56
CA LYS A 47 8.60 1.37 7.48
C LYS A 47 7.53 2.36 7.94
N LEU A 48 7.42 3.48 7.24
CA LEU A 48 6.31 4.41 7.44
C LEU A 48 5.06 3.79 6.83
N ASP A 49 3.94 3.77 7.54
CA ASP A 49 2.70 3.16 7.09
C ASP A 49 1.51 4.05 7.44
N ILE A 50 0.62 4.28 6.48
CA ILE A 50 -0.62 5.04 6.64
C ILE A 50 -1.79 4.15 6.28
N ARG A 51 -2.65 3.88 7.26
CA ARG A 51 -3.81 2.98 7.13
C ARG A 51 -4.98 3.46 7.97
N ASP A 52 -6.18 3.00 7.64
CA ASP A 52 -7.32 3.09 8.54
C ASP A 52 -7.29 1.91 9.51
N TRP A 53 -7.31 2.23 10.80
CA TRP A 53 -7.27 1.31 11.92
C TRP A 53 -8.57 1.38 12.70
N ASN A 54 -9.00 0.25 13.25
CA ASN A 54 -10.07 0.27 14.23
C ASN A 54 -9.59 0.91 15.55
N ARG A 55 -10.54 1.21 16.44
CA ARG A 55 -10.30 1.83 17.75
C ARG A 55 -9.13 1.20 18.52
N ASP A 56 -9.13 -0.13 18.57
CA ASP A 56 -8.19 -0.92 19.37
C ASP A 56 -6.86 -1.24 18.65
N MET A 57 -6.65 -0.74 17.42
CA MET A 57 -5.47 -1.03 16.61
C MET A 57 -5.24 -2.54 16.37
N THR A 58 -6.31 -3.34 16.34
CA THR A 58 -6.26 -4.79 16.10
C THR A 58 -6.58 -5.16 14.65
N ARG A 59 -7.29 -4.29 13.92
CA ARG A 59 -7.60 -4.46 12.50
C ARG A 59 -7.24 -3.20 11.73
N SER A 60 -6.78 -3.41 10.50
CA SER A 60 -6.46 -2.33 9.58
C SER A 60 -7.01 -2.65 8.19
N THR A 61 -7.50 -1.65 7.47
CA THR A 61 -7.90 -1.82 6.07
C THR A 61 -6.69 -1.70 5.13
N LYS A 62 -6.93 -1.64 3.82
CA LYS A 62 -5.90 -1.31 2.83
C LYS A 62 -5.30 0.08 3.14
N GLY A 63 -4.00 0.22 2.90
CA GLY A 63 -3.34 1.51 2.94
C GLY A 63 -1.97 1.42 2.30
N ILE A 64 -1.12 2.38 2.60
CA ILE A 64 0.14 2.59 1.89
C ILE A 64 1.32 2.49 2.86
N THR A 65 2.36 1.81 2.42
CA THR A 65 3.60 1.66 3.18
C THR A 65 4.74 2.25 2.37
N PHE A 66 5.52 3.15 2.96
CA PHE A 66 6.68 3.78 2.35
C PHE A 66 7.96 3.20 2.94
N SER A 67 8.90 2.82 2.09
CA SER A 67 10.29 2.65 2.48
C SER A 67 10.87 3.96 3.00
N ARG A 68 12.03 3.89 3.66
CA ARG A 68 12.72 5.10 4.17
C ARG A 68 13.00 6.11 3.06
N ALA A 69 13.43 5.66 1.88
CA ALA A 69 13.75 6.53 0.76
C ALA A 69 12.50 7.22 0.19
N GLU A 70 11.39 6.49 0.07
CA GLU A 70 10.11 7.06 -0.37
C GLU A 70 9.55 8.04 0.66
N ALA A 71 9.62 7.72 1.95
CA ALA A 71 9.16 8.60 3.02
C ALA A 71 9.93 9.93 3.04
N ILE A 72 11.25 9.92 2.79
CA ILE A 72 12.07 11.13 2.64
C ILE A 72 11.57 11.96 1.46
N LYS A 73 11.35 11.35 0.29
CA LYS A 73 10.84 12.06 -0.89
C LYS A 73 9.45 12.65 -0.66
N VAL A 74 8.54 11.89 -0.05
CA VAL A 74 7.19 12.36 0.29
C VAL A 74 7.28 13.57 1.23
N ARG A 75 8.11 13.51 2.27
CA ARG A 75 8.35 14.65 3.17
C ARG A 75 8.81 15.88 2.39
N ASP A 76 9.80 15.73 1.53
CA ASP A 76 10.40 16.85 0.79
C ASP A 76 9.38 17.48 -0.16
N ILE A 77 8.58 16.66 -0.85
CA ILE A 77 7.47 17.12 -1.70
C ILE A 77 6.42 17.87 -0.88
N LEU A 78 6.01 17.32 0.27
CA LEU A 78 4.99 17.95 1.12
C LEU A 78 5.44 19.31 1.68
N MET A 79 6.74 19.54 1.85
CA MET A 79 7.28 20.81 2.36
C MET A 79 7.22 21.95 1.33
N ILE A 80 7.23 21.63 0.03
CA ILE A 80 7.18 22.61 -1.06
C ILE A 80 5.81 22.69 -1.75
N LEU A 81 4.89 21.77 -1.40
CA LEU A 81 3.57 21.70 -2.01
C LEU A 81 2.77 22.97 -1.69
N ASP A 82 2.36 23.69 -2.72
CA ASP A 82 1.37 24.76 -2.56
C ASP A 82 0.01 24.16 -2.24
N MET A 83 -0.45 24.37 -1.00
CA MET A 83 -1.69 23.79 -0.49
C MET A 83 -2.93 24.33 -1.20
N ASN A 84 -2.83 25.48 -1.88
CA ASN A 84 -3.94 26.03 -2.68
C ASN A 84 -4.24 25.17 -3.93
N LEU A 85 -3.36 24.24 -4.31
CA LEU A 85 -3.59 23.27 -5.38
C LEU A 85 -4.49 22.10 -4.96
N ILE A 86 -4.82 21.97 -3.66
CA ILE A 86 -5.66 20.91 -3.15
C ILE A 86 -7.07 21.47 -2.94
N GLU A 87 -8.02 21.03 -3.77
CA GLU A 87 -9.43 21.38 -3.59
C GLU A 87 -10.06 20.50 -2.50
N GLU A 88 -10.76 21.13 -1.56
CA GLU A 88 -11.64 20.41 -0.65
C GLU A 88 -12.98 20.12 -1.34
N TYR A 89 -13.38 18.86 -1.39
CA TYR A 89 -14.74 18.52 -1.81
C TYR A 89 -15.73 19.08 -0.78
N PRO A 90 -16.76 19.83 -1.21
CA PRO A 90 -17.79 20.30 -0.31
C PRO A 90 -18.45 19.09 0.37
N SER A 91 -18.55 19.15 1.69
CA SER A 91 -19.02 18.07 2.58
C SER A 91 -20.40 17.51 2.18
N GLU A 92 -21.23 18.32 1.52
CA GLU A 92 -22.60 18.01 1.09
C GLU A 92 -22.69 16.97 -0.04
N SER A 93 -21.58 16.65 -0.70
CA SER A 93 -21.56 15.67 -1.82
C SER A 93 -21.54 14.20 -1.39
N ARG A 94 -21.41 13.90 -0.09
CA ARG A 94 -21.41 12.52 0.44
C ARG A 94 -22.80 11.90 0.55
N ASP A 95 -23.84 12.72 0.66
CA ASP A 95 -25.21 12.26 0.86
C ASP A 95 -25.92 11.90 -0.46
N ASN A 96 -25.29 12.17 -1.61
CA ASN A 96 -25.92 12.00 -2.92
C ASN A 96 -25.07 11.19 -3.92
N ILE A 97 -24.22 10.28 -3.42
CA ILE A 97 -23.69 9.22 -4.28
C ILE A 97 -24.83 8.21 -4.47
N PRO A 98 -25.36 8.00 -5.69
CA PRO A 98 -26.32 6.93 -5.90
C PRO A 98 -25.64 5.62 -5.51
N VAL A 99 -26.12 5.00 -4.44
CA VAL A 99 -25.82 3.61 -4.13
C VAL A 99 -26.16 2.85 -5.39
N ARG A 100 -25.16 2.31 -6.10
CA ARG A 100 -25.42 1.29 -7.11
C ARG A 100 -26.05 0.14 -6.33
N ASN A 101 -27.39 0.11 -6.31
CA ASN A 101 -28.12 -1.10 -6.02
C ASN A 101 -27.65 -2.09 -7.08
N THR A 102 -26.72 -2.96 -6.72
CA THR A 102 -26.65 -4.26 -7.35
C THR A 102 -27.98 -4.91 -6.99
N ALA A 103 -28.96 -4.78 -7.90
CA ALA A 103 -30.21 -5.49 -7.79
C ALA A 103 -29.91 -6.97 -7.51
N PRO A 104 -30.70 -7.66 -6.66
CA PRO A 104 -30.59 -9.10 -6.56
C PRO A 104 -30.73 -9.65 -7.98
N GLN A 105 -29.74 -10.43 -8.41
CA GLN A 105 -29.77 -11.12 -9.69
C GLN A 105 -30.88 -12.16 -9.61
N ASP A 106 -32.09 -11.76 -9.97
CA ASP A 106 -33.18 -12.69 -10.19
C ASP A 106 -32.86 -13.46 -11.47
N HIS A 107 -32.56 -14.73 -11.29
CA HIS A 107 -32.26 -15.68 -12.34
C HIS A 107 -33.58 -16.04 -13.01
N THR A 108 -34.01 -15.20 -13.93
CA THR A 108 -34.95 -15.59 -14.98
C THR A 108 -34.60 -14.81 -16.23
N ALA A 109 -33.97 -15.50 -17.18
CA ALA A 109 -33.77 -15.00 -18.53
C ALA A 109 -35.13 -14.97 -19.26
N PRO A 110 -35.50 -13.86 -19.91
CA PRO A 110 -36.39 -13.92 -21.05
C PRO A 110 -35.58 -13.78 -22.35
N ALA A 111 -35.99 -14.59 -23.33
CA ALA A 111 -35.50 -14.59 -24.70
C ALA A 111 -35.60 -13.21 -25.37
N GLY A 112 -34.71 -12.93 -26.33
CA GLY A 112 -34.68 -11.71 -27.16
C GLY A 112 -35.93 -11.50 -28.04
N PRO A 113 -35.94 -10.58 -29.03
CA PRO A 113 -34.78 -10.22 -29.87
C PRO A 113 -34.65 -8.73 -30.28
N ALA A 114 -33.54 -8.49 -31.01
CA ALA A 114 -33.36 -7.54 -32.12
C ALA A 114 -33.16 -6.04 -31.84
N ASP A 115 -32.09 -5.55 -32.47
CA ASP A 115 -31.77 -4.18 -32.87
C ASP A 115 -30.98 -3.31 -31.90
N ASP A 116 -29.68 -3.61 -31.81
CA ASP A 116 -28.65 -2.64 -31.39
C ASP A 116 -27.77 -2.29 -32.62
N PRO A 117 -27.93 -1.11 -33.24
CA PRO A 117 -27.19 -0.72 -34.42
C PRO A 117 -25.96 0.12 -34.05
N PHE A 118 -24.93 -0.48 -33.45
CA PHE A 118 -23.59 0.09 -33.51
C PHE A 118 -22.52 -0.94 -33.17
N MET A 119 -21.93 -1.54 -34.20
CA MET A 119 -20.53 -1.97 -34.29
C MET A 119 -20.38 -2.83 -35.55
N GLN A 120 -19.90 -2.22 -36.63
CA GLN A 120 -19.26 -2.96 -37.71
C GLN A 120 -17.77 -2.65 -37.72
N ALA A 121 -17.00 -3.75 -37.74
CA ALA A 121 -15.63 -3.93 -38.23
C ALA A 121 -14.51 -3.22 -37.43
N GLU A 122 -13.32 -3.79 -37.20
CA GLU A 122 -12.50 -4.80 -37.91
C GLU A 122 -11.70 -5.59 -36.84
N THR A 123 -11.76 -6.93 -36.79
CA THR A 123 -10.89 -7.94 -37.44
C THR A 123 -9.37 -7.78 -37.33
N ALA A 124 -8.78 -8.78 -36.65
CA ALA A 124 -7.45 -9.38 -36.82
C ALA A 124 -6.20 -8.63 -36.32
N ALA A 125 -5.54 -9.18 -35.29
CA ALA A 125 -4.34 -10.00 -35.50
C ALA A 125 -3.80 -10.56 -34.17
N GLU A 126 -3.54 -11.86 -34.21
CA GLU A 126 -2.76 -12.67 -33.28
C GLU A 126 -1.29 -12.22 -33.25
N SER A 127 -0.70 -12.12 -32.06
CA SER A 127 0.76 -12.18 -31.87
C SER A 127 1.08 -12.55 -30.42
N THR A 128 1.74 -13.69 -30.29
CA THR A 128 2.40 -14.20 -29.11
C THR A 128 3.62 -13.34 -28.78
N GLU A 129 3.73 -12.82 -27.56
CA GLU A 129 5.00 -12.32 -27.05
C GLU A 129 5.29 -12.88 -25.66
N THR A 130 6.48 -13.48 -25.56
CA THR A 130 7.04 -14.14 -24.38
C THR A 130 7.58 -13.07 -23.42
N PRO A 131 7.45 -13.23 -22.09
CA PRO A 131 8.03 -12.26 -21.16
C PRO A 131 9.58 -12.29 -21.21
N PRO A 132 10.27 -11.13 -21.19
CA PRO A 132 11.72 -11.08 -21.24
C PRO A 132 12.37 -11.56 -19.93
N ALA A 133 13.53 -12.19 -20.08
CA ALA A 133 14.42 -12.65 -19.01
C ALA A 133 14.94 -11.49 -18.12
N PRO A 134 15.36 -11.76 -16.87
CA PRO A 134 15.80 -10.72 -15.94
C PRO A 134 17.11 -10.07 -16.39
N THR A 135 17.05 -8.77 -16.64
CA THR A 135 18.20 -7.88 -16.89
C THR A 135 19.15 -7.87 -15.69
N GLU A 136 20.41 -8.17 -15.96
CA GLU A 136 21.56 -8.10 -15.06
C GLU A 136 21.72 -6.68 -14.48
N ALA A 137 21.87 -6.57 -13.16
CA ALA A 137 22.09 -5.30 -12.47
C ALA A 137 23.43 -4.66 -12.88
N PRO A 138 23.53 -3.33 -13.03
CA PRO A 138 24.78 -2.69 -13.38
C PRO A 138 25.83 -2.90 -12.28
N ARG A 139 27.01 -3.40 -12.65
CA ARG A 139 28.20 -3.43 -11.81
C ARG A 139 28.55 -2.00 -11.38
N VAL A 140 28.59 -1.78 -10.07
CA VAL A 140 29.24 -0.61 -9.48
C VAL A 140 30.75 -0.64 -9.79
N PRO A 141 31.35 0.43 -10.31
CA PRO A 141 32.80 0.53 -10.46
C PRO A 141 33.51 0.48 -9.11
N ALA A 142 34.70 -0.12 -9.08
CA ALA A 142 35.48 -0.44 -7.88
C ALA A 142 36.04 0.76 -7.07
N GLU A 143 35.62 2.00 -7.36
CA GLU A 143 36.22 3.21 -6.78
C GLU A 143 35.54 3.74 -5.51
N VAL A 144 34.48 3.10 -5.01
CA VAL A 144 33.77 3.53 -3.79
C VAL A 144 34.10 2.65 -2.56
N GLN A 145 35.26 1.96 -2.57
CA GLN A 145 35.70 1.10 -1.44
C GLN A 145 36.72 1.72 -0.49
N ALA A 146 37.21 2.93 -0.74
CA ALA A 146 38.05 3.63 0.23
C ALA A 146 37.30 4.89 0.68
N HIS A 147 36.86 4.96 1.95
CA HIS A 147 36.63 6.17 2.77
C HIS A 147 35.79 5.93 4.03
N ILE A 148 35.42 4.69 4.38
CA ILE A 148 34.86 4.36 5.70
C ILE A 148 35.69 3.29 6.40
N SER A 149 36.90 3.66 6.76
CA SER A 149 37.69 3.01 7.81
C SER A 149 38.43 4.12 8.53
N GLU A 150 38.50 4.01 9.85
CA GLU A 150 39.07 4.97 10.82
C GLU A 150 38.08 5.99 11.41
N SER A 151 37.33 5.52 12.41
CA SER A 151 37.01 6.32 13.60
C SER A 151 36.52 5.36 14.69
N GLY A 152 37.45 4.53 15.18
CA GLY A 152 37.31 3.91 16.49
C GLY A 152 37.64 4.95 17.56
N ALA A 153 36.75 5.12 18.53
CA ALA A 153 37.05 5.74 19.81
C ALA A 153 36.24 5.01 20.90
N GLU A 154 36.95 4.72 21.97
CA GLU A 154 36.75 3.66 22.95
C GLU A 154 35.61 3.96 23.95
N ALA A 155 35.02 2.88 24.47
CA ALA A 155 34.07 2.91 25.57
C ALA A 155 34.80 2.68 26.90
N GLU A 156 34.77 3.66 27.80
CA GLU A 156 35.17 3.53 29.21
C GLU A 156 34.02 2.96 30.05
N PRO A 157 34.27 2.01 30.98
CA PRO A 157 33.23 1.49 31.88
C PRO A 157 33.05 2.36 33.12
N LEU A 158 31.81 2.76 33.40
CA LEU A 158 31.41 3.43 34.65
C LEU A 158 31.54 2.47 35.84
N ARG A 159 32.34 2.90 36.82
CA ARG A 159 32.56 2.22 38.10
C ARG A 159 31.31 2.30 38.99
N GLU A 160 30.98 1.18 39.63
CA GLU A 160 30.10 1.12 40.80
C GLU A 160 30.68 1.96 41.95
N ALA A 161 29.80 2.70 42.64
CA ALA A 161 30.06 3.24 43.95
C ALA A 161 28.79 3.10 44.82
N VAL A 162 28.92 2.19 45.80
CA VAL A 162 28.41 2.17 47.18
C VAL A 162 27.01 2.73 47.46
#